data_AF-A0A947YPZ8-F1
#
_entry.id   AF-A0A947YPZ8-F1
#
_cell.length_a   1.000
_cell.length_b   1.000
_cell.length_c   1.000
_cell.angle_alpha   90.00
_cell.angle_beta   90.00
_cell.angle_gamma   90.00
#
_symmetry.space_group_name_H-M   'P 1'
#
loop_
_entity.id
_entity.type
_entity.pdbx_description
1 polymer ?
#
loop_
_entity_poly.entity_id
_entity_poly.type
_entity_poly.pdbx_seq_one_letter_code
_entity_poly.pdbx_strand_id
1 'polypeptide(L)'
;MTIVKIATGIPKIIKFKEISSFLLVVLITIVLTRLWTISLFYTFGTDSEIIKRIVNDRWHHYQVGLILLSLGYLLRSMHKSKLISAIGLGIFLEEWPVFLNDLGLNTNGLYHTKLDFILVFGFIGILYVLFSVLSNHQKPLVFSREKPLQH
;
A
#
# COMPACT_ATOMS: atom_id res chain seq x y z
N MET A 1 -6.65 20.54 21.23
CA MET A 1 -6.18 19.13 21.40
C MET A 1 -7.38 18.32 21.86
N THR A 2 -8.11 17.69 20.94
CA THR A 2 -9.38 17.03 21.26
C THR A 2 -9.10 15.58 21.62
N ILE A 3 -9.20 15.26 22.92
CA ILE A 3 -9.03 13.90 23.44
C ILE A 3 -10.41 13.25 23.43
N VAL A 4 -10.66 12.39 22.44
CA VAL A 4 -11.83 11.51 22.44
C VAL A 4 -11.50 10.29 23.31
N LYS A 5 -12.05 10.24 24.52
CA LYS A 5 -11.96 9.09 25.43
C LYS A 5 -12.95 8.02 24.96
N ILE A 6 -12.45 6.90 24.43
CA ILE A 6 -13.24 5.68 24.21
C ILE A 6 -12.81 4.64 25.25
N ALA A 7 -13.81 4.01 25.86
CA ALA A 7 -13.73 3.17 27.04
C ALA A 7 -12.98 1.83 26.81
N THR A 8 -11.65 1.88 26.82
CA THR A 8 -10.72 0.88 27.37
C THR A 8 -9.38 1.60 27.50
N GLY A 9 -9.03 2.04 28.71
CA GLY A 9 -8.15 3.18 29.01
C GLY A 9 -6.64 3.05 28.73
N ILE A 10 -6.23 2.42 27.63
CA ILE A 10 -4.87 2.56 27.10
C ILE A 10 -4.99 3.19 25.71
N PRO A 11 -4.60 4.46 25.51
CA PRO A 11 -4.56 5.03 24.18
C PRO A 11 -3.63 4.17 23.33
N LYS A 12 -4.18 3.57 22.27
CA LYS A 12 -3.39 2.80 21.31
C LYS A 12 -2.41 3.78 20.66
N ILE A 13 -1.15 3.75 21.09
CA ILE A 13 -0.10 4.62 20.57
C ILE A 13 0.01 4.33 19.08
N ILE A 14 -0.34 5.31 18.26
CA ILE A 14 -0.14 5.22 16.81
C ILE A 14 1.36 5.25 16.56
N LYS A 15 1.86 4.14 16.02
CA LYS A 15 3.27 3.98 15.67
C LYS A 15 3.49 4.50 14.26
N PHE A 16 3.68 5.81 14.11
CA PHE A 16 3.84 6.45 12.79
C PHE A 16 4.97 5.84 11.97
N LYS A 17 6.07 5.41 12.61
CA LYS A 17 7.16 4.68 11.95
C LYS A 17 6.72 3.38 11.28
N GLU A 18 5.84 2.61 11.92
CA GLU A 18 5.32 1.37 11.33
C GLU A 18 4.43 1.67 10.12
N ILE A 19 3.66 2.76 10.18
CA ILE A 19 2.79 3.20 9.07
C ILE A 19 3.64 3.68 7.90
N SER A 20 4.67 4.50 8.13
CA SER A 20 5.55 4.97 7.05
C SER A 20 6.31 3.82 6.39
N SER A 21 6.82 2.86 7.17
CA SER A 21 7.43 1.64 6.60
C SER A 21 6.44 0.81 5.78
N PHE A 22 5.19 0.70 6.23
CA PHE A 22 4.13 0.02 5.46
C PHE A 22 3.88 0.73 4.12
N LEU A 23 3.70 2.05 4.13
CA LEU A 23 3.46 2.85 2.93
C LEU A 23 4.65 2.81 1.96
N LEU A 24 5.89 2.77 2.48
CA LEU A 24 7.09 2.61 1.66
C LEU A 24 7.06 1.29 0.89
N VAL A 25 6.69 0.18 1.55
CA VAL A 25 6.54 -1.11 0.86
C VAL A 25 5.48 -1.03 -0.22
N VAL A 26 4.32 -0.43 0.07
CA VAL A 26 3.25 -0.23 -0.94
C VAL A 26 3.79 0.53 -2.16
N LEU A 27 4.53 1.62 -1.96
CA LEU A 27 5.13 2.40 -3.05
C LEU A 27 6.13 1.59 -3.87
N ILE A 28 7.03 0.86 -3.20
CA ILE A 28 8.00 -0.01 -3.87
C ILE A 28 7.27 -1.06 -4.72
N THR A 29 6.23 -1.69 -4.16
CA THR A 29 5.45 -2.68 -4.90
C THR A 29 4.74 -2.07 -6.12
N ILE A 30 4.12 -0.90 -6.01
CA ILE A 30 3.51 -0.20 -7.15
C ILE A 30 4.55 0.03 -8.26
N VAL A 31 5.75 0.50 -7.90
CA VAL A 31 6.82 0.75 -8.87
C VAL A 31 7.29 -0.54 -9.52
N LEU A 32 7.51 -1.59 -8.74
CA LEU A 32 7.96 -2.89 -9.26
C LEU A 32 6.93 -3.53 -10.19
N THR A 33 5.65 -3.51 -9.80
CA THR A 33 4.56 -4.01 -10.65
C THR A 33 4.46 -3.21 -11.94
N ARG A 34 4.58 -1.87 -11.88
CA ARG A 34 4.57 -1.03 -13.08
C ARG A 34 5.76 -1.31 -14.01
N LEU A 35 6.97 -1.44 -13.45
CA LEU A 35 8.18 -1.77 -14.22
C LEU A 35 8.06 -3.15 -14.88
N TRP A 36 7.50 -4.12 -14.17
CA TRP A 36 7.20 -5.45 -14.71
C TRP A 36 6.26 -5.35 -15.91
N THR A 37 5.15 -4.63 -15.77
CA THR A 37 4.18 -4.48 -16.86
C THR A 37 4.78 -3.74 -18.06
N ILE A 38 5.54 -2.66 -17.85
CA ILE A 38 6.28 -1.97 -18.93
C ILE A 38 7.25 -2.92 -19.63
N SER A 39 7.97 -3.76 -18.88
CA SER A 39 8.89 -4.76 -19.44
C SER A 39 8.17 -5.77 -20.34
N LEU A 40 6.97 -6.22 -19.95
CA LEU A 40 6.14 -7.10 -20.79
C LEU A 40 5.74 -6.41 -22.09
N PHE A 41 5.22 -5.18 -22.02
CA PHE A 41 4.83 -4.42 -23.21
C PHE A 41 6.03 -4.09 -24.12
N TYR A 42 7.21 -3.85 -23.55
CA TYR A 42 8.42 -3.63 -24.33
C TYR A 42 8.90 -4.90 -25.03
N THR A 43 8.92 -6.03 -24.31
CA THR A 43 9.41 -7.32 -24.80
C THR A 43 8.50 -7.90 -25.88
N PHE A 44 7.18 -7.82 -25.69
CA PHE A 44 6.18 -8.37 -26.60
C PHE A 44 5.53 -7.32 -27.50
N GLY A 45 6.04 -6.07 -27.48
CA GLY A 45 5.50 -4.91 -28.19
C GLY A 45 5.32 -5.09 -29.69
N THR A 46 6.13 -5.96 -30.29
CA THR A 46 6.12 -6.26 -31.72
C THR A 46 5.11 -7.32 -32.13
N ASP A 47 4.59 -8.10 -31.17
CA ASP A 47 3.60 -9.14 -31.41
C ASP A 47 2.22 -8.70 -30.91
N SER A 48 1.42 -8.19 -31.86
CA SER A 48 0.07 -7.68 -31.56
C SER A 48 -0.89 -8.75 -31.03
N GLU A 49 -0.66 -10.04 -31.31
CA GLU A 49 -1.51 -11.12 -30.80
C GLU A 49 -1.18 -11.45 -29.35
N ILE A 50 0.12 -11.48 -29.01
CA ILE A 50 0.56 -11.71 -27.62
C ILE A 50 0.08 -10.56 -26.71
N ILE A 51 0.22 -9.30 -27.14
CA ILE A 51 -0.28 -8.16 -26.35
C ILE A 51 -1.79 -8.24 -26.17
N LYS A 52 -2.55 -8.54 -27.24
CA LYS A 52 -4.01 -8.71 -27.12
C LYS A 52 -4.37 -9.83 -26.14
N ARG A 53 -3.60 -10.92 -26.10
CA ARG A 53 -3.81 -12.00 -25.14
C ARG A 53 -3.51 -11.56 -23.71
N ILE A 54 -2.42 -10.82 -23.49
CA ILE A 54 -2.04 -10.32 -22.16
C ILE A 54 -3.08 -9.31 -21.63
N VAL A 55 -3.51 -8.36 -22.47
CA VAL A 55 -4.47 -7.32 -22.08
C VAL A 55 -5.86 -7.89 -21.82
N ASN A 56 -6.28 -8.90 -22.57
CA ASN A 56 -7.60 -9.54 -22.42
C ASN A 56 -7.57 -10.81 -21.56
N ASP A 57 -6.47 -11.08 -20.86
CA ASP A 57 -6.43 -12.21 -19.94
C ASP A 57 -7.43 -11.97 -18.79
N ARG A 58 -8.12 -13.02 -18.35
CA ARG A 58 -9.09 -12.94 -17.24
C ARG A 58 -8.39 -12.87 -15.87
N TRP A 59 -7.11 -13.24 -15.84
CA TRP A 59 -6.27 -13.25 -14.64
C TRP A 59 -5.44 -11.97 -14.54
N HIS A 60 -6.04 -10.96 -13.91
CA HIS A 60 -5.41 -9.67 -13.68
C HIS A 60 -4.60 -9.68 -12.36
N HIS A 61 -3.50 -8.94 -12.29
CA HIS A 61 -2.66 -8.89 -11.09
C HIS A 61 -3.42 -8.34 -9.86
N TYR A 62 -4.45 -7.51 -10.03
CA TYR A 62 -5.27 -7.04 -8.91
C TYR A 62 -5.88 -8.21 -8.11
N GLN A 63 -6.18 -9.34 -8.77
CA GLN A 63 -6.71 -10.53 -8.12
C GLN A 63 -5.66 -11.17 -7.20
N VAL A 64 -4.40 -11.21 -7.63
CA VAL A 64 -3.26 -11.61 -6.79
C VAL A 64 -3.13 -10.66 -5.61
N GLY A 65 -3.28 -9.34 -5.84
CA GLY A 65 -3.31 -8.33 -4.79
C GLY A 65 -4.39 -8.59 -3.73
N LEU A 66 -5.62 -8.90 -4.16
CA LEU A 66 -6.74 -9.24 -3.28
C LEU A 66 -6.51 -10.54 -2.49
N ILE A 67 -5.92 -11.56 -3.11
CA ILE A 67 -5.55 -12.81 -2.44
C ILE A 67 -4.52 -12.53 -1.34
N LEU A 68 -3.48 -11.75 -1.64
CA LEU A 68 -2.45 -11.39 -0.66
C LEU A 68 -3.02 -10.52 0.47
N LEU A 69 -3.92 -9.58 0.17
CA LEU A 69 -4.63 -8.80 1.20
C LEU A 69 -5.46 -9.70 2.12
N SER A 70 -6.21 -10.63 1.54
CA SER A 70 -7.02 -11.60 2.30
C SER A 70 -6.13 -12.49 3.17
N LEU A 71 -5.01 -12.98 2.62
CA LEU A 71 -4.04 -13.79 3.34
C LEU A 71 -3.37 -12.99 4.47
N GLY A 72 -2.97 -11.76 4.21
CA GLY A 72 -2.39 -10.86 5.20
C GLY A 72 -3.36 -10.59 6.36
N TYR A 73 -4.65 -10.44 6.08
CA TYR A 73 -5.69 -10.30 7.09
C TYR A 73 -5.90 -11.59 7.91
N LEU A 74 -6.02 -12.74 7.25
CA LEU A 74 -6.20 -14.04 7.92
C LEU A 74 -5.00 -14.38 8.81
N LEU A 75 -3.79 -14.07 8.35
CA LEU A 75 -2.55 -14.31 9.08
C LEU A 75 -2.14 -13.14 9.99
N ARG A 76 -3.05 -12.22 10.36
CA ARG A 76 -2.74 -11.00 11.15
C ARG A 76 -1.97 -11.23 12.46
N SER A 77 -2.06 -12.43 13.04
CA SER A 77 -1.30 -12.82 14.23
C SER A 77 0.18 -13.10 13.95
N MET A 78 0.56 -13.32 12.70
CA MET A 78 1.92 -13.61 12.27
C MET A 78 2.72 -12.32 12.01
N HIS A 79 4.03 -12.38 12.29
CA HIS A 79 4.93 -11.25 12.17
C HIS A 79 5.01 -10.64 10.74
N LYS A 80 4.83 -11.47 9.70
CA LYS A 80 4.94 -11.05 8.28
C LYS A 80 3.62 -10.58 7.66
N SER A 81 2.51 -10.63 8.38
CA SER A 81 1.18 -10.29 7.85
C SER A 81 1.07 -8.87 7.29
N LYS A 82 1.72 -7.91 7.97
CA LYS A 82 1.80 -6.50 7.53
C LYS A 82 2.52 -6.36 6.20
N LEU A 83 3.61 -7.11 6.00
CA LEU A 83 4.38 -7.10 4.76
C LEU A 83 3.56 -7.68 3.61
N ILE A 84 2.92 -8.83 3.83
CA ILE A 84 2.04 -9.47 2.84
C ILE A 84 0.90 -8.51 2.45
N SER A 85 0.28 -7.85 3.44
CA SER A 85 -0.79 -6.88 3.19
C SER A 85 -0.31 -5.66 2.42
N ALA A 86 0.91 -5.16 2.71
CA ALA A 86 1.49 -4.03 1.99
C ALA A 86 1.77 -4.37 0.52
N ILE A 87 2.32 -5.57 0.26
CA ILE A 87 2.55 -6.07 -1.09
C ILE A 87 1.21 -6.24 -1.82
N GLY A 88 0.24 -6.90 -1.19
CA GLY A 88 -1.08 -7.10 -1.78
C GLY A 88 -1.78 -5.79 -2.12
N LEU A 89 -1.70 -4.79 -1.22
CA LEU A 89 -2.23 -3.46 -1.47
C LEU A 89 -1.51 -2.77 -2.63
N GLY A 90 -0.18 -2.86 -2.71
CA GLY A 90 0.59 -2.25 -3.79
C GLY A 90 0.23 -2.82 -5.17
N ILE A 91 0.10 -4.15 -5.28
CA ILE A 91 -0.32 -4.81 -6.52
C ILE A 91 -1.75 -4.39 -6.89
N PHE A 92 -2.68 -4.45 -5.93
CA PHE A 92 -4.07 -4.07 -6.16
C PHE A 92 -4.21 -2.62 -6.64
N LEU A 93 -3.49 -1.69 -5.98
CA LEU A 93 -3.54 -0.27 -6.33
C LEU A 93 -2.90 0.04 -7.68
N GLU A 94 -1.93 -0.76 -8.15
CA GLU A 94 -1.35 -0.56 -9.48
C GLU A 94 -2.36 -0.85 -10.60
N GLU A 95 -3.22 -1.85 -10.38
CA GLU A 95 -4.26 -2.28 -11.32
C GLU A 95 -5.67 -1.81 -10.95
N TRP A 96 -5.79 -0.77 -10.11
CA TRP A 96 -7.10 -0.26 -9.71
C TRP A 96 -8.03 0.12 -10.88
N PRO A 97 -7.59 0.63 -12.06
CA PRO A 97 -8.50 0.94 -13.15
C PRO A 97 -9.05 -0.32 -13.82
N VAL A 98 -8.27 -1.42 -13.84
CA VAL A 98 -8.72 -2.72 -14.36
C VAL A 98 -9.78 -3.30 -13.43
N PHE A 99 -9.53 -3.25 -12.12
CA PHE A 99 -10.51 -3.66 -11.13
C PHE A 99 -11.84 -2.89 -11.24
N LEU A 100 -11.80 -1.56 -11.38
CA LEU A 100 -13.01 -0.76 -11.57
C LEU A 100 -13.70 -1.07 -12.91
N ASN A 101 -12.95 -1.44 -13.94
CA ASN A 101 -13.52 -1.81 -15.23
C ASN A 101 -14.30 -3.12 -15.12
N ASP A 102 -13.76 -4.10 -14.40
CA ASP A 102 -14.42 -5.38 -14.13
C ASP A 102 -15.69 -5.22 -13.28
N LEU A 103 -15.79 -4.14 -12.49
CA LEU A 103 -17.02 -3.74 -11.81
C LEU A 103 -18.04 -3.00 -12.71
N GLY A 104 -17.72 -2.77 -13.97
CA GLY A 104 -18.59 -2.13 -14.96
C GLY A 104 -18.45 -0.60 -15.07
N LEU A 105 -17.38 0.00 -14.51
CA LEU A 105 -17.19 1.46 -14.51
C LEU A 105 -16.47 2.02 -15.75
N ASN A 106 -16.21 1.18 -16.77
CA ASN A 106 -15.60 1.56 -18.05
C ASN A 106 -14.30 2.37 -17.90
N THR A 107 -13.40 1.91 -17.04
CA THR A 107 -12.12 2.58 -16.70
C THR A 107 -10.92 2.04 -17.47
N ASN A 108 -11.12 1.16 -18.46
CA ASN A 108 -10.03 0.62 -19.30
C ASN A 108 -9.17 1.71 -19.96
N GLY A 109 -9.78 2.82 -20.38
CA GLY A 109 -9.05 3.94 -20.96
C GLY A 109 -8.14 4.70 -19.99
N LEU A 110 -8.28 4.47 -18.67
CA LEU A 110 -7.42 5.06 -17.65
C LEU A 110 -6.20 4.18 -17.35
N TYR A 111 -6.26 2.89 -17.64
CA TYR A 111 -5.17 1.96 -17.36
C TYR A 111 -3.91 2.33 -18.17
N HIS A 112 -2.76 2.39 -17.51
CA HIS A 112 -1.47 2.85 -18.07
C HIS A 112 -1.41 4.30 -18.53
N THR A 113 -2.43 5.11 -18.26
CA THR A 113 -2.32 6.55 -18.49
C THR A 113 -1.38 7.17 -17.47
N LYS A 114 -0.58 8.18 -17.85
CA LYS A 114 0.27 8.91 -16.88
C LYS A 114 -0.52 9.40 -15.67
N LEU A 115 -1.81 9.68 -15.87
CA LEU A 115 -2.73 10.17 -14.86
C LEU A 115 -3.03 9.10 -13.79
N ASP A 116 -3.23 7.83 -14.17
CA ASP A 116 -3.47 6.74 -13.20
C ASP A 116 -2.33 6.60 -12.20
N PHE A 117 -1.10 6.67 -12.71
CA PHE A 117 0.10 6.45 -11.97
C PHE A 117 0.35 7.63 -11.04
N ILE A 118 0.21 8.86 -11.56
CA ILE A 118 0.35 10.08 -10.76
C ILE A 118 -0.68 10.11 -9.62
N LEU A 119 -1.93 9.70 -9.87
CA LEU A 119 -2.96 9.69 -8.82
C LEU A 119 -2.62 8.71 -7.70
N VAL A 120 -2.34 7.44 -8.03
CA VAL A 120 -2.08 6.42 -7.00
C VAL A 120 -0.73 6.66 -6.34
N PHE A 121 0.34 6.79 -7.12
CA PHE A 121 1.68 6.99 -6.60
C PHE A 121 1.79 8.32 -5.83
N GLY A 122 1.18 9.39 -6.36
CA GLY A 122 1.14 10.70 -5.71
C GLY A 122 0.36 10.66 -4.39
N PHE A 123 -0.82 10.04 -4.37
CA PHE A 123 -1.61 9.93 -3.14
C PHE A 123 -0.88 9.13 -2.06
N ILE A 124 -0.38 7.92 -2.38
CA ILE A 124 0.36 7.10 -1.42
C ILE A 124 1.68 7.77 -1.03
N GLY A 125 2.34 8.47 -1.96
CA GLY A 125 3.57 9.22 -1.72
C GLY A 125 3.38 10.36 -0.73
N ILE A 126 2.30 11.15 -0.89
CA ILE A 126 1.94 12.22 0.05
C ILE A 126 1.68 11.65 1.44
N LEU A 127 0.94 10.55 1.55
CA LEU A 127 0.71 9.86 2.82
C LEU A 127 2.04 9.40 3.44
N TYR A 128 2.92 8.79 2.66
CA TYR A 128 4.23 8.34 3.13
C TYR A 128 5.05 9.49 3.70
N VAL A 129 5.14 10.62 3.00
CA VAL A 129 5.86 11.81 3.45
C VAL A 129 5.24 12.35 4.74
N LEU A 130 3.92 12.51 4.78
CA LEU A 130 3.20 12.98 5.96
C LEU A 130 3.50 12.12 7.19
N PHE A 131 3.36 10.80 7.07
CA PHE A 131 3.61 9.87 8.18
C PHE A 131 5.09 9.78 8.58
N SER A 132 6.01 9.96 7.63
CA SER A 132 7.45 10.01 7.92
C SER A 132 7.81 11.27 8.71
N VAL A 133 7.27 12.43 8.33
CA VAL A 133 7.45 13.69 9.07
C VAL A 133 6.87 13.57 10.49
N LEU A 134 5.65 13.06 10.63
CA LEU A 134 5.04 12.83 11.94
C LEU A 134 5.83 11.86 12.81
N SER A 135 6.43 10.82 12.21
CA SER A 135 7.30 9.88 12.91
C SER A 135 8.57 10.55 13.44
N ASN A 136 9.14 11.49 12.69
CA ASN A 136 10.36 12.21 13.10
C ASN A 136 10.10 13.22 14.22
N HIS A 137 8.87 13.73 14.35
CA HIS A 137 8.48 14.65 15.41
C HIS A 137 7.97 13.98 16.70
N GLN A 138 7.84 12.65 16.74
CA GLN A 138 7.60 11.93 18.00
C GLN A 138 8.87 11.97 18.86
N LYS A 139 8.97 12.98 19.74
CA LYS A 139 9.97 12.97 20.83
C LYS A 139 9.68 11.75 21.72
N PRO A 140 10.69 10.97 22.13
CA PRO A 140 10.48 9.95 23.15
C PRO A 140 9.96 10.66 24.40
N LEU A 141 8.79 10.25 24.89
CA LEU A 141 8.34 10.59 26.24
C LEU A 141 9.34 9.91 27.19
N VAL A 142 10.41 10.62 27.52
CA VAL A 142 11.30 10.23 28.60
C VAL A 142 10.49 10.39 29.87
N PHE A 143 9.83 9.31 30.28
CA PHE A 143 9.32 9.20 31.63
C PHE A 143 10.56 9.16 32.53
N SER A 144 10.94 10.31 33.07
CA SER A 144 11.87 10.37 34.19
C SER A 144 11.26 9.50 35.28
N ARG A 145 11.80 8.29 35.46
CA ARG A 145 11.57 7.53 36.69
C ARG A 145 12.17 8.37 37.80
N GLU A 146 11.33 9.08 38.54
CA GLU A 146 11.71 9.60 39.84
C GLU A 146 12.29 8.43 40.62
N LYS A 147 13.57 8.53 40.99
CA LYS A 147 14.19 7.56 41.90
C LYS A 147 13.36 7.60 43.18
N PRO A 148 12.86 6.46 43.70
CA PRO A 148 12.26 6.46 45.02
C PRO A 148 13.31 6.96 46.01
N LEU A 149 12.96 8.02 46.74
CA LEU A 149 13.73 8.52 47.87
C LEU A 149 13.85 7.37 48.87
N GLN A 150 15.05 6.83 49.00
CA GLN A 150 15.42 5.96 50.11
C GLN A 150 15.65 6.86 51.32
N HIS A 151 14.71 6.84 52.26
CA HIS A 151 14.88 7.31 53.63
C HIS A 151 14.73 6.11 54.56
#